data_AF-A0A7Y5U1F8-F1
#
_entry.id   AF-A0A7Y5U1F8-F1
#
_cell.length_a   1.000
_cell.length_b   1.000
_cell.length_c   1.000
_cell.angle_alpha   90.00
_cell.angle_beta   90.00
_cell.angle_gamma   90.00
#
_symmetry.space_group_name_H-M   'P 1'
#
loop_
_entity.id
_entity.type
_entity.pdbx_description
1 polymer ?
#
loop_
_entity_poly.entity_id
_entity_poly.type
_entity_poly.pdbx_seq_one_letter_code
_entity_poly.pdbx_strand_id
1 'polypeptide(L)'
;ALAGNPDRAEIMADLEQAIADKCQRFLGAHKSVVAAGEVEQIVREMGPIETEAAADDKASTGAGATTGAPRTPPPPRRLYRVPAGSMIAGVCNGIAAYFGVDVTLIRLAFVIVAVLTKGVGVLFYVVMMFIVPEANTAEERAVAGGATMNAKDIIDRAKQHYTDGTKAWRRQWRQQQRQWRRYGWPAAAPVAYTPPTSMMVLMPIFSIAHLALFLTMMAMLISLVNTGTILDWRLPEDVPLWAGVLILLVGYQIVVSPIRAAHHWPWPRLHAHAPWFTFWNAVVWMIGLAIAVWIASDHLPEIREFLQRLPDVTRDFGIAMRDLFER
;
A
#
# COMPACT_ATOMS: atom_id res chain seq x y z
N ALA A 1 -23.26 1.53 -26.78
CA ALA A 1 -21.85 1.81 -26.46
C ALA A 1 -21.48 1.59 -24.98
N LEU A 2 -21.95 2.37 -23.99
CA LEU A 2 -21.41 2.29 -22.61
C LEU A 2 -22.20 1.44 -21.60
N ALA A 3 -23.37 0.92 -21.96
CA ALA A 3 -24.28 0.26 -21.00
C ALA A 3 -23.72 -1.03 -20.35
N GLY A 4 -22.75 -1.71 -20.98
CA GLY A 4 -22.16 -2.95 -20.48
C GLY A 4 -20.73 -2.83 -19.91
N ASN A 5 -20.19 -1.62 -19.75
CA ASN A 5 -18.82 -1.43 -19.27
C ASN A 5 -18.78 -1.17 -17.76
N PRO A 6 -18.03 -1.96 -16.94
CA PRO A 6 -17.87 -1.71 -15.51
C PRO A 6 -17.30 -0.32 -15.18
N ASP A 7 -16.48 0.25 -16.09
CA ASP A 7 -15.81 1.54 -15.89
C ASP A 7 -16.66 2.72 -16.43
N ARG A 8 -17.95 2.49 -16.72
CA ARG A 8 -18.86 3.53 -17.25
C ARG A 8 -18.89 4.79 -16.39
N ALA A 9 -18.88 4.64 -15.06
CA ALA A 9 -18.94 5.77 -14.14
C ALA A 9 -17.68 6.65 -14.24
N GLU A 10 -16.51 6.03 -14.38
CA GLU A 10 -15.24 6.75 -14.56
C GLU A 10 -15.20 7.46 -15.91
N ILE A 11 -15.60 6.78 -17.00
CA ILE A 11 -15.69 7.38 -18.34
C ILE A 11 -16.65 8.57 -18.36
N MET A 12 -17.79 8.48 -17.66
CA MET A 12 -18.74 9.59 -17.55
C MET A 12 -18.14 10.75 -16.75
N ALA A 13 -17.48 10.49 -15.63
CA ALA A 13 -16.85 11.52 -14.82
C ALA A 13 -15.76 12.27 -15.60
N ASP A 14 -14.94 11.56 -16.39
CA ASP A 14 -13.93 12.17 -17.25
C ASP A 14 -14.55 13.02 -18.37
N LEU A 15 -15.68 12.56 -18.95
CA LEU A 15 -16.40 13.31 -19.96
C LEU A 15 -17.06 14.57 -19.38
N GLU A 16 -17.68 14.46 -18.20
CA GLU A 16 -18.27 15.57 -17.46
C GLU A 16 -17.20 16.61 -17.11
N GLN A 17 -16.03 16.17 -16.63
CA GLN A 17 -14.90 17.04 -16.34
C GLN A 17 -14.40 17.75 -17.61
N ALA A 18 -14.25 17.03 -18.72
CA ALA A 18 -13.82 17.62 -19.98
C ALA A 18 -14.81 18.67 -20.52
N ILE A 19 -16.12 18.44 -20.36
CA ILE A 19 -17.16 19.41 -20.71
C ILE A 19 -17.12 20.61 -19.75
N ALA A 20 -16.96 20.38 -18.45
CA ALA A 20 -16.86 21.43 -17.45
C ALA A 20 -15.66 22.36 -17.71
N ASP A 21 -14.50 21.80 -18.05
CA ASP A 21 -13.29 22.56 -18.40
C ASP A 21 -13.54 23.45 -19.63
N LYS A 22 -14.26 22.96 -20.65
CA LYS A 22 -14.64 23.77 -21.83
C LYS A 22 -15.66 24.85 -21.49
N CYS A 23 -16.65 24.55 -20.66
CA CYS A 23 -17.63 25.54 -20.17
C CYS A 23 -16.93 26.67 -19.40
N GLN A 24 -15.93 26.36 -18.58
CA GLN A 24 -15.17 27.36 -17.80
C GLN A 24 -14.47 28.40 -18.68
N ARG A 25 -14.11 28.08 -19.94
CA ARG A 25 -13.51 29.05 -20.87
C ARG A 25 -14.43 30.20 -21.26
N PHE A 26 -15.74 29.96 -21.23
CA PHE A 26 -16.75 30.95 -21.57
C PHE A 26 -17.24 31.72 -20.35
N LEU A 27 -16.78 31.32 -19.15
CA LEU A 27 -17.08 31.97 -17.87
C LEU A 27 -15.90 32.87 -17.47
N GLY A 28 -16.21 33.99 -16.82
CA GLY A 28 -15.20 34.96 -16.39
C GLY A 28 -15.75 35.92 -15.36
N ALA A 29 -14.95 36.91 -14.94
CA ALA A 29 -15.30 37.85 -13.86
C ALA A 29 -16.66 38.56 -14.04
N HIS A 30 -17.10 38.73 -15.29
CA HIS A 30 -18.36 39.41 -15.62
C HIS A 30 -19.39 38.51 -16.34
N LYS A 31 -19.12 37.21 -16.47
CA LYS A 31 -19.99 36.29 -17.19
C LYS A 31 -20.09 34.95 -16.46
N SER A 32 -21.26 34.72 -15.86
CA SER A 32 -21.57 33.54 -15.04
C SER A 32 -22.46 32.51 -15.74
N VAL A 33 -22.93 32.79 -16.97
CA VAL A 33 -23.87 31.94 -17.70
C VAL A 33 -23.31 31.58 -19.07
N VAL A 34 -23.37 30.30 -19.43
CA VAL A 34 -23.02 29.79 -20.77
C VAL A 34 -24.26 29.81 -21.65
N ALA A 35 -24.20 30.47 -22.81
CA ALA A 35 -25.33 30.59 -23.71
C ALA A 35 -25.50 29.33 -24.59
N ALA A 36 -26.70 29.09 -25.11
CA ALA A 36 -27.00 27.89 -25.92
C ALA A 36 -26.08 27.75 -27.16
N GLY A 37 -25.72 28.85 -27.82
CA GLY A 37 -24.78 28.83 -28.95
C GLY A 37 -23.35 28.43 -28.55
N GLU A 38 -22.95 28.71 -27.31
CA GLU A 38 -21.63 28.32 -26.78
C GLU A 38 -21.61 26.85 -26.41
N VAL A 39 -22.73 26.33 -25.87
CA VAL A 39 -22.92 24.89 -25.66
C VAL A 39 -22.84 24.14 -27.00
N GLU A 40 -23.46 24.66 -28.07
CA GLU A 40 -23.37 24.04 -29.39
C GLU A 40 -21.93 24.03 -29.93
N GLN A 41 -21.17 25.10 -29.71
CA GLN A 41 -19.74 25.14 -30.04
C GLN A 41 -18.94 24.08 -29.25
N ILE A 42 -19.17 23.96 -27.94
CA ILE A 42 -18.51 22.96 -27.09
C ILE A 42 -18.83 21.54 -27.58
N VAL A 43 -20.09 21.26 -27.91
CA VAL A 43 -20.51 19.96 -28.46
C VAL A 43 -19.83 19.67 -29.80
N ARG A 44 -19.71 20.67 -30.69
CA ARG A 44 -18.97 20.52 -31.95
C ARG A 44 -17.48 20.24 -31.73
N GLU A 45 -16.85 20.92 -30.77
CA GLU A 45 -15.45 20.69 -30.40
C GLU A 45 -15.22 19.32 -29.73
N MET A 46 -16.23 18.79 -29.03
CA MET A 46 -16.20 17.43 -28.46
C MET A 46 -16.33 16.34 -29.53
N GLY A 47 -16.87 16.68 -30.70
CA GLY A 47 -17.07 15.78 -31.83
C GLY A 47 -18.33 14.91 -31.69
N PRO A 48 -18.93 14.47 -32.82
CA PRO A 48 -20.12 13.63 -32.78
C PRO A 48 -19.77 12.24 -32.23
N ILE A 49 -20.45 11.82 -31.16
CA ILE A 49 -20.39 10.44 -30.66
C ILE A 49 -21.31 9.63 -31.56
N GLU A 50 -20.74 8.88 -32.50
CA GLU A 50 -21.48 7.88 -33.26
C GLU A 50 -21.95 6.81 -32.27
N THR A 51 -23.23 6.85 -31.93
CA THR A 51 -23.87 5.76 -31.21
C THR A 51 -23.86 4.56 -32.13
N GLU A 52 -23.50 3.38 -31.62
CA GLU A 52 -23.48 2.12 -32.37
C GLU A 52 -24.83 1.83 -33.07
N ALA A 53 -25.94 2.46 -32.62
CA ALA A 53 -27.23 2.41 -33.28
C ALA A 53 -27.26 3.02 -34.70
N ALA A 54 -26.31 3.90 -35.04
CA ALA A 54 -26.16 4.44 -36.40
C ALA A 54 -25.21 3.60 -37.28
N ALA A 55 -24.57 2.57 -36.72
CA ALA A 55 -23.67 1.68 -37.46
C ALA A 55 -24.41 0.52 -38.15
N ASP A 56 -25.59 0.14 -37.65
CA ASP A 56 -26.37 -0.97 -38.21
C ASP A 56 -27.04 -0.64 -39.57
N ASP A 57 -27.24 0.64 -39.90
CA ASP A 57 -27.85 1.05 -41.18
C ASP A 57 -26.85 1.21 -42.36
N LYS A 58 -25.54 1.05 -42.13
CA LYS A 58 -24.51 1.17 -43.18
C LYS A 58 -23.73 -0.11 -43.47
N ALA A 59 -24.21 -1.26 -43.01
CA ALA A 59 -23.55 -2.55 -43.24
C ALA A 59 -23.86 -3.21 -44.61
N SER A 60 -24.55 -2.54 -45.54
CA SER A 60 -24.89 -3.14 -46.85
C SER A 60 -24.61 -2.27 -48.09
N THR A 61 -23.44 -1.63 -48.19
CA THR A 61 -22.87 -1.36 -49.53
C THR A 61 -21.35 -1.20 -49.44
N GLY A 62 -20.63 -2.05 -50.17
CA GLY A 62 -19.18 -2.15 -50.11
C GLY A 62 -18.42 -1.08 -50.92
N ALA A 63 -17.10 -1.24 -50.84
CA ALA A 63 -16.02 -0.62 -51.62
C ALA A 63 -15.44 0.72 -51.13
N GLY A 64 -14.29 0.59 -50.45
CA GLY A 64 -13.09 1.42 -50.64
C GLY A 64 -13.27 2.91 -50.88
N ALA A 65 -13.35 3.68 -49.80
CA ALA A 65 -12.99 5.09 -49.80
C ALA A 65 -12.23 5.41 -48.51
N THR A 66 -10.91 5.56 -48.63
CA THR A 66 -10.06 6.22 -47.66
C THR A 66 -10.42 7.70 -47.60
N THR A 67 -11.52 8.01 -46.92
CA THR A 67 -11.92 9.40 -46.65
C THR A 67 -10.99 9.92 -45.56
N GLY A 68 -9.95 10.65 -45.98
CA GLY A 68 -9.13 11.43 -45.07
C GLY A 68 -10.03 12.38 -44.28
N ALA A 69 -10.13 12.15 -42.98
CA ALA A 69 -10.63 13.16 -42.05
C ALA A 69 -9.87 14.47 -42.32
N PRO A 70 -10.53 15.64 -42.29
CA PRO A 70 -9.82 16.91 -42.39
C PRO A 70 -8.79 16.90 -41.28
N ARG A 71 -7.51 16.87 -41.65
CA ARG A 71 -6.40 17.00 -40.72
C ARG A 71 -6.42 18.44 -40.24
N THR A 72 -7.28 18.74 -39.27
CA THR A 72 -7.14 19.93 -38.45
C THR A 72 -5.71 19.87 -37.92
N PRO A 73 -4.84 20.86 -38.22
CA PRO A 73 -3.48 20.83 -37.73
C PRO A 73 -3.53 20.66 -36.20
N PRO A 74 -2.70 19.77 -35.62
CA PRO A 74 -2.70 19.56 -34.19
C PRO A 74 -2.50 20.92 -33.50
N PRO A 75 -3.25 21.22 -32.43
CA PRO A 75 -3.13 22.50 -31.75
C PRO A 75 -1.67 22.75 -31.33
N PRO A 76 -1.22 24.01 -31.30
CA PRO A 76 0.16 24.34 -30.97
C PRO A 76 0.50 23.76 -29.60
N ARG A 77 1.54 22.91 -29.55
CA ARG A 77 2.04 22.33 -28.31
C ARG A 77 2.49 23.45 -27.38
N ARG A 78 2.07 23.40 -26.12
CA ARG A 78 2.51 24.33 -25.08
C ARG A 78 3.29 23.56 -24.02
N LEU A 79 4.36 24.16 -23.53
CA LEU A 79 5.13 23.59 -22.45
C LEU A 79 4.39 23.83 -21.14
N TYR A 80 3.96 22.73 -20.52
CA TYR A 80 3.40 22.75 -19.16
C TYR A 80 4.21 21.85 -18.25
N ARG A 81 4.25 22.19 -16.97
CA ARG A 81 4.83 21.36 -15.92
C ARG A 81 3.81 20.29 -15.52
N VAL A 82 4.18 19.02 -15.58
CA VAL A 82 3.27 17.89 -15.30
C VAL A 82 3.62 17.25 -13.95
N PRO A 83 2.83 17.50 -12.87
CA PRO A 83 3.15 16.99 -11.54
C PRO A 83 2.90 15.48 -11.38
N ALA A 84 1.97 14.92 -12.16
CA ALA A 84 1.66 13.49 -12.15
C ALA A 84 2.90 12.65 -12.56
N GLY A 85 3.30 11.71 -11.69
CA GLY A 85 4.47 10.85 -11.91
C GLY A 85 5.82 11.57 -11.85
N SER A 86 5.88 12.77 -11.26
CA SER A 86 7.11 13.54 -11.14
C SER A 86 7.85 13.26 -9.83
N MET A 87 9.19 13.21 -9.86
CA MET A 87 10.01 13.04 -8.65
C MET A 87 10.31 14.39 -7.97
N ILE A 88 10.52 15.43 -8.76
CA ILE A 88 10.74 16.81 -8.31
C ILE A 88 9.98 17.69 -9.30
N ALA A 89 9.06 18.50 -8.79
CA ALA A 89 8.38 19.62 -9.46
C ALA A 89 7.87 19.45 -10.91
N GLY A 90 7.74 18.26 -11.50
CA GLY A 90 7.12 18.05 -12.82
C GLY A 90 7.79 18.68 -14.06
N VAL A 91 8.93 19.37 -13.92
CA VAL A 91 9.58 20.11 -15.03
C VAL A 91 10.10 19.16 -16.11
N CYS A 92 10.82 18.10 -15.72
CA CYS A 92 11.33 17.11 -16.67
C CYS A 92 10.20 16.35 -17.38
N ASN A 93 9.10 16.08 -16.68
CA ASN A 93 7.92 15.43 -17.29
C ASN A 93 7.26 16.35 -18.33
N GLY A 94 7.21 17.65 -18.06
CA GLY A 94 6.71 18.65 -18.99
C GLY A 94 7.54 18.77 -20.28
N ILE A 95 8.86 18.84 -20.14
CA ILE A 95 9.79 18.90 -21.28
C ILE A 95 9.73 17.58 -22.08
N ALA A 96 9.64 16.44 -21.39
CA ALA A 96 9.46 15.12 -22.03
C ALA A 96 8.21 15.05 -22.89
N ALA A 97 7.08 15.50 -22.35
CA ALA A 97 5.81 15.53 -23.06
C ALA A 97 5.87 16.47 -24.28
N TYR A 98 6.48 17.65 -24.13
CA TYR A 98 6.61 18.63 -25.20
C TYR A 98 7.45 18.11 -26.39
N PHE A 99 8.63 17.55 -26.10
CA PHE A 99 9.55 17.02 -27.12
C PHE A 99 9.23 15.59 -27.57
N GLY A 100 8.34 14.88 -26.86
CA GLY A 100 8.00 13.48 -27.16
C GLY A 100 9.14 12.50 -26.88
N VAL A 101 9.99 12.81 -25.89
CA VAL A 101 11.18 12.01 -25.53
C VAL A 101 10.99 11.41 -24.13
N ASP A 102 11.64 10.28 -23.85
CA ASP A 102 11.60 9.65 -22.53
C ASP A 102 12.08 10.60 -21.42
N VAL A 103 11.30 10.68 -20.34
CA VAL A 103 11.59 11.51 -19.15
C VAL A 103 12.96 11.22 -18.55
N THR A 104 13.38 9.96 -18.57
CA THR A 104 14.64 9.48 -18.00
C THR A 104 15.84 10.08 -18.74
N LEU A 105 15.74 10.22 -20.06
CA LEU A 105 16.78 10.84 -20.88
C LEU A 105 16.94 12.33 -20.52
N ILE A 106 15.83 13.02 -20.30
CA ILE A 106 15.84 14.43 -19.90
C ILE A 106 16.44 14.60 -18.50
N ARG A 107 16.09 13.72 -17.55
CA ARG A 107 16.71 13.70 -16.22
C ARG A 107 18.21 13.50 -16.31
N LEU A 108 18.66 12.55 -17.12
CA LEU A 108 20.09 12.28 -17.32
C LEU A 108 20.82 13.49 -17.92
N ALA A 109 20.22 14.15 -18.92
CA ALA A 109 20.76 15.38 -19.48
C ALA A 109 20.93 16.49 -18.43
N PHE A 110 19.93 16.68 -17.56
CA PHE A 110 20.03 17.65 -16.46
C PHE A 110 21.12 17.29 -15.45
N VAL A 111 21.28 16.02 -15.09
CA VAL A 111 22.34 15.57 -14.18
C VAL A 111 23.72 15.80 -14.81
N ILE A 112 23.90 15.45 -16.09
CA ILE A 112 25.16 15.67 -16.81
C ILE A 112 25.51 17.15 -16.85
N VAL A 113 24.55 18.02 -17.20
CA VAL A 113 24.76 19.48 -17.23
C VAL A 113 25.08 20.01 -15.83
N ALA A 114 24.38 19.55 -14.79
CA ALA A 114 24.64 19.97 -13.42
C ALA A 114 26.06 19.59 -12.96
N VAL A 115 26.53 18.39 -13.29
CA VAL A 115 27.89 17.93 -12.94
C VAL A 115 28.96 18.70 -13.71
N LEU A 116 28.80 18.87 -15.03
CA LEU A 116 29.76 19.58 -15.88
C LEU A 116 29.88 21.07 -15.53
N THR A 117 28.79 21.69 -15.11
CA THR A 117 28.72 23.12 -14.79
C THR A 117 28.92 23.43 -13.30
N LYS A 118 29.33 22.44 -12.49
CA LYS A 118 29.52 22.57 -11.03
C LYS A 118 28.28 23.15 -10.31
N GLY A 119 27.09 22.75 -10.73
CA GLY A 119 25.82 23.09 -10.06
C GLY A 119 24.97 24.17 -10.73
N VAL A 120 25.43 24.83 -11.81
CA VAL A 120 24.61 25.82 -12.53
C VAL A 120 23.35 25.19 -13.14
N GLY A 121 23.43 23.92 -13.58
CA GLY A 121 22.26 23.17 -14.05
C GLY A 121 21.14 23.02 -13.01
N VAL A 122 21.47 23.02 -11.72
CA VAL A 122 20.48 22.97 -10.62
C VAL A 122 19.76 24.33 -10.50
N LEU A 123 20.50 25.43 -10.60
CA LEU A 123 19.90 26.77 -10.56
C LEU A 123 18.95 26.98 -11.74
N PHE A 124 19.33 26.55 -12.94
CA PHE A 124 18.48 26.61 -14.13
C PHE A 124 17.18 25.81 -13.94
N TYR A 125 17.27 24.63 -13.32
CA TYR A 125 16.11 23.81 -13.00
C TYR A 125 15.15 24.53 -12.03
N VAL A 126 15.68 25.16 -10.97
CA VAL A 126 14.87 25.94 -10.01
C VAL A 126 14.21 27.14 -10.69
N VAL A 127 14.93 27.87 -11.54
CA VAL A 127 14.35 28.98 -12.31
C VAL A 127 13.19 28.49 -13.18
N MET A 128 13.37 27.35 -13.87
CA MET A 128 12.33 26.80 -14.74
C MET A 128 11.12 26.28 -13.98
N MET A 129 11.29 25.86 -12.71
CA MET A 129 10.18 25.50 -11.82
C MET A 129 9.23 26.67 -11.54
N PHE A 130 9.75 27.90 -11.48
CA PHE A 130 8.95 29.11 -11.27
C PHE A 130 8.36 29.69 -12.56
N ILE A 131 9.05 29.55 -13.69
CA ILE A 131 8.61 30.11 -14.97
C ILE A 131 7.54 29.25 -15.65
N VAL A 132 7.64 27.92 -15.57
CA VAL A 132 6.74 27.03 -16.31
C VAL A 132 5.45 26.78 -15.50
N PRO A 133 4.27 27.13 -16.04
CA PRO A 133 3.00 26.93 -15.34
C PRO A 133 2.64 25.45 -15.18
N GLU A 134 1.91 25.13 -14.11
CA GLU A 134 1.45 23.78 -13.78
C GLU A 134 0.21 23.41 -14.60
N ALA A 135 0.20 22.19 -15.16
CA ALA A 135 -0.98 21.62 -15.80
C ALA A 135 -1.96 21.09 -14.74
N ASN A 136 -2.93 21.92 -14.39
CA ASN A 136 -3.93 21.62 -13.36
C ASN A 136 -5.14 20.90 -13.94
N THR A 137 -5.49 21.17 -15.20
CA THR A 137 -6.64 20.55 -15.88
C THR A 137 -6.23 19.35 -16.73
N ALA A 138 -7.18 18.45 -16.99
CA ALA A 138 -6.94 17.27 -17.84
C ALA A 138 -6.62 17.69 -19.29
N GLU A 139 -7.20 18.80 -19.74
CA GLU A 139 -6.95 19.36 -21.06
C GLU A 139 -5.55 19.96 -21.18
N GLU A 140 -5.06 20.71 -20.19
CA GLU A 140 -3.68 21.23 -20.19
C GLU A 140 -2.64 20.10 -20.25
N ARG A 141 -2.92 18.97 -19.58
CA ARG A 141 -2.07 17.77 -19.64
C ARG A 141 -2.12 17.08 -21.00
N ALA A 142 -3.30 17.02 -21.63
CA ALA A 142 -3.46 16.49 -22.97
C ALA A 142 -2.73 17.35 -24.02
N VAL A 143 -2.83 18.68 -23.90
CA VAL A 143 -2.13 19.66 -24.75
C VAL A 143 -0.61 19.58 -24.56
N ALA A 144 -0.12 19.33 -23.34
CA ALA A 144 1.30 19.09 -23.08
C ALA A 144 1.84 17.87 -23.84
N GLY A 145 1.02 16.83 -24.01
CA GLY A 145 1.33 15.64 -24.82
C GLY A 145 0.95 15.74 -26.29
N GLY A 146 0.40 16.88 -26.75
CA GLY A 146 -0.02 17.09 -28.13
C GLY A 146 -1.33 16.39 -28.54
N ALA A 147 -2.14 15.95 -27.59
CA ALA A 147 -3.45 15.34 -27.83
C ALA A 147 -4.59 16.38 -27.64
N THR A 148 -5.54 16.41 -28.56
CA THR A 148 -6.81 17.13 -28.36
C THR A 148 -7.73 16.30 -27.48
N MET A 149 -8.34 16.89 -26.47
CA MET A 149 -9.33 16.19 -25.64
C MET A 149 -10.67 16.14 -26.41
N ASN A 150 -10.82 15.12 -27.26
CA ASN A 150 -12.03 14.79 -28.00
C ASN A 150 -12.79 13.67 -27.28
N ALA A 151 -14.13 13.67 -27.31
CA ALA A 151 -14.93 12.63 -26.67
C ALA A 151 -14.59 11.22 -27.19
N LYS A 152 -14.29 11.09 -28.50
CA LYS A 152 -13.86 9.82 -29.10
C LYS A 152 -12.51 9.36 -28.54
N ASP A 153 -11.55 10.26 -28.39
CA ASP A 153 -10.22 9.95 -27.87
C ASP A 153 -10.26 9.51 -26.39
N ILE A 154 -11.16 10.10 -25.58
CA ILE A 154 -11.37 9.70 -24.18
C ILE A 154 -11.93 8.27 -24.11
N ILE A 155 -12.96 7.98 -24.91
CA ILE A 155 -13.58 6.65 -24.97
C ILE A 155 -12.59 5.61 -25.48
N ASP A 156 -11.82 5.93 -26.53
CA ASP A 156 -10.83 5.02 -27.11
C ASP A 156 -9.67 4.76 -26.14
N ARG A 157 -9.20 5.78 -25.42
CA ARG A 157 -8.17 5.63 -24.39
C ARG A 157 -8.67 4.77 -23.22
N ALA A 158 -9.91 4.95 -22.78
CA ALA A 158 -10.51 4.11 -21.75
C ALA A 158 -10.64 2.64 -22.21
N LYS A 159 -11.09 2.41 -23.44
CA LYS A 159 -11.13 1.07 -24.05
C LYS A 159 -9.72 0.44 -24.15
N GLN A 160 -8.72 1.23 -24.56
CA GLN A 160 -7.33 0.77 -24.63
C GLN A 160 -6.80 0.36 -23.25
N HIS A 161 -6.97 1.19 -22.21
CA HIS A 161 -6.56 0.86 -20.84
C HIS A 161 -7.18 -0.44 -20.32
N TYR A 162 -8.47 -0.67 -20.58
CA TYR A 162 -9.13 -1.92 -20.21
C TYR A 162 -8.52 -3.14 -20.95
N THR A 163 -8.28 -3.01 -22.26
CA THR A 163 -7.68 -4.10 -23.05
C THR A 163 -6.21 -4.35 -22.71
N ASP A 164 -5.45 -3.32 -22.36
CA ASP A 164 -4.05 -3.43 -22.00
C ASP A 164 -3.87 -4.00 -20.60
N GLY A 165 -4.71 -3.59 -19.63
CA GLY A 165 -4.73 -4.17 -18.28
C GLY A 165 -5.02 -5.68 -18.32
N THR A 166 -6.03 -6.10 -19.08
CA THR A 166 -6.38 -7.52 -19.22
C THR A 166 -5.31 -8.34 -19.96
N LYS A 167 -4.64 -7.77 -20.96
CA LYS A 167 -3.52 -8.43 -21.67
C LYS A 167 -2.26 -8.50 -20.81
N ALA A 168 -1.90 -7.41 -20.11
CA ALA A 168 -0.75 -7.34 -19.22
C ALA A 168 -0.90 -8.35 -18.08
N TRP A 169 -2.08 -8.40 -17.45
CA TRP A 169 -2.41 -9.39 -16.43
C TRP A 169 -2.24 -10.82 -16.96
N ARG A 170 -2.77 -11.14 -18.16
CA ARG A 170 -2.58 -12.47 -18.76
C ARG A 170 -1.11 -12.82 -19.02
N ARG A 171 -0.29 -11.85 -19.47
CA ARG A 171 1.15 -12.05 -19.69
C ARG A 171 1.85 -12.35 -18.38
N GLN A 172 1.59 -11.56 -17.34
CA GLN A 172 2.14 -11.76 -16.00
C GLN A 172 1.70 -13.10 -15.41
N TRP A 173 0.42 -13.46 -15.56
CA TRP A 173 -0.14 -14.74 -15.12
C TRP A 173 0.56 -15.94 -15.75
N ARG A 174 0.77 -15.91 -17.07
CA ARG A 174 1.52 -16.96 -17.79
C ARG A 174 2.96 -17.06 -17.33
N GLN A 175 3.62 -15.94 -17.05
CA GLN A 175 4.98 -15.94 -16.51
C GLN A 175 5.02 -16.55 -15.11
N GLN A 176 4.06 -16.19 -14.26
CA GLN A 176 3.93 -16.71 -12.91
C GLN A 176 3.64 -18.23 -12.90
N GLN A 177 2.74 -18.71 -13.77
CA GLN A 177 2.48 -20.13 -13.97
C GLN A 177 3.74 -20.91 -14.39
N ARG A 178 4.61 -20.33 -15.22
CA ARG A 178 5.89 -20.96 -15.59
C ARG A 178 6.81 -21.11 -14.38
N GLN A 179 6.85 -20.10 -13.50
CA GLN A 179 7.62 -20.18 -12.26
C GLN A 179 7.04 -21.24 -11.33
N TRP A 180 5.72 -21.31 -11.16
CA TRP A 180 5.06 -22.34 -10.33
C TRP A 180 5.34 -23.76 -10.81
N ARG A 181 5.27 -24.00 -12.12
CA ARG A 181 5.64 -25.30 -12.71
C ARG A 181 7.09 -25.69 -12.40
N ARG A 182 8.01 -24.71 -12.38
CA ARG A 182 9.41 -24.95 -12.02
C ARG A 182 9.59 -25.35 -10.55
N TYR A 183 8.71 -24.88 -9.66
CA TYR A 183 8.70 -25.25 -8.24
C TYR A 183 7.75 -26.43 -7.92
N GLY A 184 7.15 -27.08 -8.92
CA GLY A 184 6.25 -28.23 -8.73
C GLY A 184 4.83 -27.89 -8.25
N TRP A 185 4.41 -26.63 -8.30
CA TRP A 185 3.07 -26.21 -7.89
C TRP A 185 2.05 -26.36 -9.04
N PRO A 186 0.79 -26.79 -8.76
CA PRO A 186 -0.25 -26.93 -9.77
C PRO A 186 -0.60 -25.58 -10.42
N ALA A 187 -1.05 -25.60 -11.68
CA ALA A 187 -1.27 -24.40 -12.51
C ALA A 187 -2.50 -23.55 -12.13
N ALA A 188 -3.28 -23.99 -11.14
CA ALA A 188 -4.36 -23.22 -10.55
C ALA A 188 -3.76 -22.23 -9.54
N ALA A 189 -4.29 -21.01 -9.50
CA ALA A 189 -3.88 -19.96 -8.59
C ALA A 189 -3.62 -20.52 -7.17
N PRO A 190 -2.41 -20.41 -6.58
CA PRO A 190 -2.29 -20.56 -5.16
C PRO A 190 -3.18 -19.47 -4.57
N VAL A 191 -4.20 -19.90 -3.84
CA VAL A 191 -5.09 -19.06 -3.06
C VAL A 191 -4.19 -18.15 -2.22
N ALA A 192 -3.96 -16.92 -2.70
CA ALA A 192 -2.79 -16.13 -2.33
C ALA A 192 -2.85 -15.53 -0.91
N TYR A 193 -3.76 -16.00 -0.05
CA TYR A 193 -3.95 -15.47 1.31
C TYR A 193 -4.26 -16.53 2.37
N THR A 194 -4.39 -17.81 2.02
CA THR A 194 -4.62 -18.85 3.02
C THR A 194 -3.33 -19.62 3.26
N PRO A 195 -2.71 -19.54 4.45
CA PRO A 195 -1.64 -20.47 4.79
C PRO A 195 -2.13 -21.89 4.52
N PRO A 196 -1.26 -22.80 4.02
CA PRO A 196 -1.67 -24.19 3.78
C PRO A 196 -2.34 -24.74 5.05
N THR A 197 -3.45 -25.45 4.89
CA THR A 197 -4.30 -25.91 6.01
C THR A 197 -3.52 -26.72 7.05
N SER A 198 -2.51 -27.48 6.62
CA SER A 198 -1.58 -28.18 7.51
C SER A 198 -0.79 -27.25 8.44
N MET A 199 -0.45 -26.04 7.98
CA MET A 199 0.26 -25.03 8.75
C MET A 199 -0.65 -24.36 9.79
N MET A 200 -1.96 -24.26 9.53
CA MET A 200 -2.94 -23.75 10.50
C MET A 200 -3.09 -24.69 11.71
N VAL A 201 -2.93 -25.99 11.50
CA VAL A 201 -3.00 -27.02 12.56
C VAL A 201 -1.71 -27.08 13.39
N LEU A 202 -0.55 -26.82 12.77
CA LEU A 202 0.75 -26.89 13.46
C LEU A 202 0.98 -25.70 14.42
N MET A 203 0.33 -24.55 14.20
CA MET A 203 0.49 -23.35 15.02
C MET A 203 0.03 -23.48 16.48
N PRO A 204 -1.19 -23.98 16.80
CA PRO A 204 -1.58 -24.19 18.19
C PRO A 204 -0.67 -25.19 18.91
N ILE A 205 -0.09 -26.15 18.18
CA ILE A 205 0.87 -27.12 18.74
C ILE A 205 2.14 -26.40 19.20
N PHE A 206 2.69 -25.48 18.40
CA PHE A 206 3.87 -24.69 18.79
C PHE A 206 3.57 -23.74 19.96
N SER A 207 2.38 -23.13 20.02
CA SER A 207 2.02 -22.28 21.16
C SER A 207 1.83 -23.07 22.45
N ILE A 208 1.23 -24.26 22.38
CA ILE A 208 1.09 -25.18 23.52
C ILE A 208 2.48 -25.66 23.99
N ALA A 209 3.36 -26.02 23.06
CA ALA A 209 4.73 -26.41 23.39
C ALA A 209 5.50 -25.26 24.08
N HIS A 210 5.29 -24.02 23.65
CA HIS A 210 5.88 -22.85 24.29
C HIS A 210 5.35 -22.63 25.71
N LEU A 211 4.04 -22.75 25.91
CA LEU A 211 3.41 -22.63 27.22
C LEU A 211 3.94 -23.71 28.17
N ALA A 212 4.07 -24.96 27.71
CA ALA A 212 4.62 -26.05 28.51
C ALA A 212 6.08 -25.79 28.93
N LEU A 213 6.91 -25.26 28.02
CA LEU A 213 8.29 -24.85 28.32
C LEU A 213 8.36 -23.69 29.32
N PHE A 214 7.43 -22.73 29.23
CA PHE A 214 7.35 -21.62 30.17
C PHE A 214 6.95 -22.10 31.57
N LEU A 215 5.96 -22.99 31.67
CA LEU A 215 5.51 -23.55 32.95
C LEU A 215 6.60 -24.41 33.61
N THR A 216 7.31 -25.22 32.82
CA THR A 216 8.46 -25.99 33.34
C THR A 216 9.58 -25.08 33.82
N MET A 217 9.91 -24.01 33.09
CA MET A 217 10.87 -22.99 33.57
C MET A 217 10.39 -22.35 34.89
N MET A 218 9.11 -21.97 34.98
CA MET A 218 8.55 -21.37 36.20
C MET A 218 8.66 -22.32 37.41
N ALA A 219 8.34 -23.60 37.22
CA ALA A 219 8.49 -24.61 38.27
C ALA A 219 9.95 -24.76 38.73
N MET A 220 10.91 -24.76 37.79
CA MET A 220 12.34 -24.80 38.13
C MET A 220 12.79 -23.53 38.86
N LEU A 221 12.25 -22.36 38.51
CA LEU A 221 12.55 -21.10 39.20
C LEU A 221 12.06 -21.15 40.66
N ILE A 222 10.85 -21.66 40.89
CA ILE A 222 10.28 -21.79 42.24
C ILE A 222 11.07 -22.78 43.09
N SER A 223 11.44 -23.93 42.51
CA SER A 223 12.34 -24.89 43.15
C SER A 223 13.68 -24.22 43.52
N LEU A 224 14.27 -23.46 42.60
CA LEU A 224 15.53 -22.77 42.88
C LEU A 224 15.41 -21.76 44.03
N VAL A 225 14.33 -20.98 44.08
CA VAL A 225 14.13 -19.96 45.12
C VAL A 225 13.84 -20.60 46.49
N ASN A 226 13.06 -21.69 46.53
CA ASN A 226 12.64 -22.30 47.80
C ASN A 226 13.67 -23.27 48.38
N THR A 227 14.30 -24.11 47.54
CA THR A 227 15.18 -25.19 47.98
C THR A 227 16.63 -25.02 47.55
N GLY A 228 16.94 -24.03 46.70
CA GLY A 228 18.27 -23.87 46.12
C GLY A 228 18.65 -24.98 45.14
N THR A 229 17.67 -25.75 44.66
CA THR A 229 17.87 -26.87 43.75
C THR A 229 17.19 -26.64 42.40
N ILE A 230 17.86 -27.07 41.33
CA ILE A 230 17.33 -27.10 39.97
C ILE A 230 17.27 -28.56 39.56
N LEU A 231 16.08 -29.17 39.46
CA LEU A 231 15.95 -30.56 38.96
C LEU A 231 16.79 -31.56 39.79
N ASP A 232 16.71 -31.45 41.12
CA ASP A 232 17.53 -32.17 42.12
C ASP A 232 19.04 -31.87 42.09
N TRP A 233 19.49 -30.95 41.25
CA TRP A 233 20.85 -30.41 41.29
C TRP A 233 20.93 -29.24 42.27
N ARG A 234 21.64 -29.41 43.38
CA ARG A 234 21.89 -28.32 44.34
C ARG A 234 22.98 -27.39 43.79
N LEU A 235 22.72 -26.09 43.77
CA LEU A 235 23.76 -25.13 43.37
C LEU A 235 24.96 -25.24 44.33
N PRO A 236 26.21 -25.21 43.83
CA PRO A 236 27.39 -25.10 44.68
C PRO A 236 27.27 -23.91 45.62
N GLU A 237 27.73 -24.04 46.87
CA GLU A 237 27.56 -23.01 47.91
C GLU A 237 28.19 -21.65 47.54
N ASP A 238 29.13 -21.66 46.58
CA ASP A 238 29.84 -20.49 46.07
C ASP A 238 29.03 -19.66 45.06
N VAL A 239 27.92 -20.21 44.53
CA VAL A 239 27.13 -19.58 43.47
C VAL A 239 25.91 -18.87 44.07
N PRO A 240 25.79 -17.54 43.92
CA PRO A 240 24.66 -16.81 44.48
C PRO A 240 23.35 -17.13 43.75
N LEU A 241 22.22 -17.09 44.48
CA LEU A 241 20.89 -17.43 43.95
C LEU A 241 20.51 -16.66 42.68
N TRP A 242 20.87 -15.38 42.59
CA TRP A 242 20.63 -14.56 41.40
C TRP A 242 21.36 -15.10 40.16
N ALA A 243 22.54 -15.71 40.33
CA ALA A 243 23.28 -16.34 39.24
C ALA A 243 22.58 -17.63 38.77
N GLY A 244 22.00 -18.42 39.70
CA GLY A 244 21.16 -19.55 39.36
C GLY A 244 19.92 -19.15 38.54
N VAL A 245 19.28 -18.04 38.90
CA VAL A 245 18.13 -17.48 38.15
C VAL A 245 18.55 -17.05 36.74
N LEU A 246 19.70 -16.39 36.60
CA LEU A 246 20.23 -16.01 35.28
C LEU A 246 20.58 -17.21 34.42
N ILE A 247 21.20 -18.25 34.99
CA ILE A 247 21.53 -19.50 34.27
C ILE A 247 20.24 -20.17 33.77
N LEU A 248 19.20 -20.23 34.60
CA LEU A 248 17.90 -20.77 34.23
C LEU A 248 17.26 -19.98 33.08
N LEU A 249 17.31 -18.64 33.16
CA LEU A 249 16.73 -17.74 32.17
C LEU A 249 17.46 -17.82 30.82
N VAL A 250 18.79 -17.88 30.84
CA VAL A 250 19.60 -18.06 29.63
C VAL A 250 19.36 -19.44 29.02
N GLY A 251 19.32 -20.50 29.83
CA GLY A 251 19.01 -21.86 29.39
C GLY A 251 17.64 -21.94 28.72
N TYR A 252 16.62 -21.31 29.33
CA TYR A 252 15.29 -21.20 28.74
C TYR A 252 15.33 -20.49 27.37
N GLN A 253 16.00 -19.33 27.26
CA GLN A 253 16.07 -18.59 26.00
C GLN A 253 16.75 -19.39 24.88
N ILE A 254 17.78 -20.19 25.21
CA ILE A 254 18.45 -21.08 24.24
C ILE A 254 17.47 -22.13 23.71
N VAL A 255 16.72 -22.80 24.60
CA VAL A 255 15.73 -23.83 24.23
C VAL A 255 14.53 -23.25 23.47
N VAL A 256 14.14 -22.02 23.79
CA VAL A 256 12.98 -21.35 23.21
C VAL A 256 13.28 -20.66 21.88
N SER A 257 14.52 -20.20 21.68
CA SER A 257 14.93 -19.49 20.46
C SER A 257 14.57 -20.20 19.15
N PRO A 258 14.72 -21.53 18.99
CA PRO A 258 14.41 -22.22 17.73
C PRO A 258 12.91 -22.32 17.50
N ILE A 259 12.11 -22.45 18.57
CA ILE A 259 10.65 -22.54 18.52
C ILE A 259 10.05 -21.17 18.20
N ARG A 260 10.57 -20.12 18.83
CA ARG A 260 10.20 -18.73 18.53
C ARG A 260 10.59 -18.37 17.09
N ALA A 261 11.74 -18.87 16.64
CA ALA A 261 12.19 -18.72 15.26
C ALA A 261 11.33 -19.44 14.25
N ALA A 262 10.97 -20.70 14.52
CA ALA A 262 10.07 -21.47 13.66
C ALA A 262 8.69 -20.83 13.51
N HIS A 263 8.18 -20.17 14.57
CA HIS A 263 6.91 -19.45 14.54
C HIS A 263 6.96 -18.21 13.61
N HIS A 264 8.10 -17.50 13.54
CA HIS A 264 8.25 -16.30 12.72
C HIS A 264 8.86 -16.54 11.33
N TRP A 265 9.52 -17.69 11.11
CA TRP A 265 10.28 -18.03 9.89
C TRP A 265 9.49 -17.90 8.57
N PRO A 266 8.19 -18.24 8.49
CA PRO A 266 7.48 -18.18 7.21
C PRO A 266 7.06 -16.76 6.74
N TRP A 267 7.19 -15.70 7.56
CA TRP A 267 6.34 -14.50 7.40
C TRP A 267 7.00 -13.13 7.12
N PRO A 268 8.13 -12.96 6.39
CA PRO A 268 8.55 -11.61 6.00
C PRO A 268 7.58 -10.90 5.02
N ARG A 269 6.80 -11.65 4.23
CA ARG A 269 6.05 -11.09 3.06
C ARG A 269 4.52 -10.99 3.22
N LEU A 270 3.98 -11.37 4.37
CA LEU A 270 2.52 -11.50 4.60
C LEU A 270 2.01 -10.60 5.73
N HIS A 271 2.67 -9.46 5.97
CA HIS A 271 2.23 -8.43 6.93
C HIS A 271 0.96 -7.65 6.47
N ALA A 272 -0.01 -8.35 5.89
CA ALA A 272 -1.39 -7.90 5.89
C ALA A 272 -2.04 -8.54 7.12
N HIS A 273 -2.22 -7.72 8.17
CA HIS A 273 -2.81 -8.03 9.46
C HIS A 273 -3.70 -9.28 9.45
N ALA A 274 -3.23 -10.38 10.05
CA ALA A 274 -4.10 -11.48 10.43
C ALA A 274 -4.42 -11.32 11.92
N PRO A 275 -5.45 -10.51 12.27
CA PRO A 275 -5.78 -10.12 13.64
C PRO A 275 -6.07 -11.32 14.55
N TRP A 276 -6.44 -12.45 13.95
CA TRP A 276 -6.64 -13.72 14.64
C TRP A 276 -5.36 -14.25 15.29
N PHE A 277 -4.19 -14.09 14.67
CA PHE A 277 -2.92 -14.58 15.23
C PHE A 277 -2.46 -13.73 16.41
N THR A 278 -2.57 -12.41 16.30
CA THR A 278 -2.26 -11.50 17.41
C THR A 278 -3.20 -11.73 18.59
N PHE A 279 -4.47 -12.04 18.32
CA PHE A 279 -5.45 -12.43 19.32
C PHE A 279 -5.06 -13.71 20.06
N TRP A 280 -4.80 -14.82 19.36
CA TRP A 280 -4.44 -16.09 20.02
C TRP A 280 -3.12 -16.02 20.77
N ASN A 281 -2.13 -15.31 20.25
CA ASN A 281 -0.87 -15.08 20.95
C ASN A 281 -1.10 -14.31 22.26
N ALA A 282 -1.93 -13.26 22.23
CA ALA A 282 -2.30 -12.52 23.43
C ALA A 282 -3.06 -13.41 24.45
N VAL A 283 -3.99 -14.24 23.99
CA VAL A 283 -4.74 -15.18 24.85
C VAL A 283 -3.80 -16.16 25.56
N VAL A 284 -2.86 -16.78 24.85
CA VAL A 284 -1.90 -17.72 25.44
C VAL A 284 -1.01 -17.02 26.47
N TRP A 285 -0.52 -15.81 26.17
CA TRP A 285 0.26 -15.02 27.12
C TRP A 285 -0.53 -14.61 28.37
N MET A 286 -1.79 -14.22 28.21
CA MET A 286 -2.67 -13.87 29.34
C MET A 286 -2.95 -15.08 30.23
N ILE A 287 -3.20 -16.26 29.64
CA ILE A 287 -3.39 -17.51 30.40
C ILE A 287 -2.09 -17.90 31.11
N GLY A 288 -0.94 -17.83 30.43
CA GLY A 288 0.37 -18.11 31.02
C GLY A 288 0.70 -17.18 32.19
N LEU A 289 0.41 -15.88 32.04
CA LEU A 289 0.56 -14.89 33.11
C LEU A 289 -0.36 -15.18 34.30
N ALA A 290 -1.63 -15.50 34.05
CA ALA A 290 -2.57 -15.85 35.12
C ALA A 290 -2.13 -17.08 35.91
N ILE A 291 -1.66 -18.12 35.22
CA ILE A 291 -1.11 -19.33 35.86
C ILE A 291 0.16 -18.99 36.65
N ALA A 292 1.07 -18.19 36.07
CA ALA A 292 2.29 -17.77 36.76
C ALA A 292 1.97 -16.99 38.05
N VAL A 293 1.03 -16.04 37.99
CA VAL A 293 0.59 -15.26 39.15
C VAL A 293 -0.08 -16.16 40.19
N TRP A 294 -0.92 -17.11 39.76
CA TRP A 294 -1.56 -18.06 40.65
C TRP A 294 -0.54 -18.91 41.40
N ILE A 295 0.42 -19.52 40.69
CA ILE A 295 1.49 -20.33 41.29
C ILE A 295 2.36 -19.47 42.22
N ALA A 296 2.74 -18.27 41.77
CA ALA A 296 3.55 -17.34 42.57
C ALA A 296 2.84 -16.91 43.86
N SER A 297 1.53 -16.66 43.82
CA SER A 297 0.73 -16.31 45.00
C SER A 297 0.57 -17.47 46.00
N ASP A 298 0.64 -18.70 45.50
CA ASP A 298 0.55 -19.89 46.33
C ASP A 298 1.87 -20.15 47.07
N HIS A 299 3.00 -19.99 46.39
CA HIS A 299 4.32 -20.36 46.90
C HIS A 299 5.12 -19.22 47.54
N LEU A 300 4.83 -17.94 47.20
CA LEU A 300 5.54 -16.77 47.74
C LEU A 300 4.57 -15.92 48.59
N PRO A 301 4.71 -15.93 49.94
CA PRO A 301 3.81 -15.18 50.82
C PRO A 301 3.89 -13.67 50.60
N GLU A 302 5.06 -13.14 50.21
CA GLU A 302 5.26 -11.74 49.86
C GLU A 302 4.40 -11.30 48.66
N ILE A 303 4.29 -12.17 47.65
CA ILE A 303 3.47 -11.89 46.45
C ILE A 303 1.99 -11.97 46.82
N ARG A 304 1.60 -12.90 47.69
CA ARG A 304 0.23 -12.99 48.19
C ARG A 304 -0.18 -11.72 48.95
N GLU A 305 0.67 -11.24 49.86
CA GLU A 305 0.42 -10.00 50.60
C GLU A 305 0.38 -8.78 49.69
N PHE A 306 1.28 -8.71 48.70
CA PHE A 306 1.28 -7.65 47.70
C PHE A 306 0.00 -7.64 46.84
N LEU A 307 -0.44 -8.82 46.36
CA LEU A 307 -1.69 -8.97 45.60
C LEU A 307 -2.92 -8.56 46.40
N GLN A 308 -2.92 -8.78 47.71
CA GLN A 308 -4.00 -8.33 48.59
C GLN A 308 -4.01 -6.81 48.81
N ARG A 309 -2.85 -6.14 48.76
CA ARG A 309 -2.73 -4.67 48.88
C ARG A 309 -2.96 -3.92 47.56
N LEU A 310 -2.91 -4.61 46.43
CA LEU A 310 -3.07 -4.05 45.09
C LEU A 310 -4.36 -3.20 44.88
N PRO A 311 -5.55 -3.59 45.41
CA PRO A 311 -6.76 -2.79 45.30
C PRO A 311 -6.66 -1.42 45.98
N ASP A 312 -5.95 -1.35 47.10
CA ASP A 312 -5.78 -0.10 47.86
C ASP A 312 -4.76 0.80 47.17
N VAL A 313 -3.63 0.24 46.73
CA VAL A 313 -2.60 0.97 45.96
C VAL A 313 -3.15 1.55 44.67
N THR A 314 -3.99 0.80 43.94
CA THR A 314 -4.61 1.29 42.69
C THR A 314 -5.64 2.38 42.94
N ARG A 315 -6.39 2.31 44.05
CA ARG A 315 -7.31 3.36 44.48
C ARG A 315 -6.55 4.63 44.85
N ASP A 316 -5.50 4.51 45.66
CA ASP A 316 -4.68 5.64 46.11
C ASP A 316 -3.96 6.32 44.94
N PHE A 317 -3.43 5.53 44.00
CA PHE A 317 -2.85 6.04 42.76
C PHE A 317 -3.89 6.78 41.91
N GLY A 318 -5.10 6.24 41.79
CA GLY A 318 -6.19 6.89 41.06
C GLY A 318 -6.61 8.24 41.66
N ILE A 319 -6.57 8.37 42.98
CA ILE A 319 -6.83 9.64 43.69
C ILE A 319 -5.67 10.61 43.44
N ALA A 320 -4.43 10.17 43.58
CA ALA A 320 -3.24 11.00 43.36
C ALA A 320 -3.16 11.54 41.91
N MET A 321 -3.49 10.72 40.92
CA MET A 321 -3.54 11.13 39.52
C MET A 321 -4.65 12.15 39.25
N ARG A 322 -5.82 12.01 39.89
CA ARG A 322 -6.91 12.99 39.77
C ARG A 322 -6.48 14.34 40.34
N ASP A 323 -5.86 14.33 41.52
CA ASP A 323 -5.36 15.54 42.19
C ASP A 323 -4.24 16.24 41.39
N LEU A 324 -3.45 15.47 40.64
CA LEU A 324 -2.43 16.00 39.73
C LEU A 324 -3.04 16.69 38.49
N PHE A 325 -4.15 16.19 37.97
CA PHE A 325 -4.82 16.75 36.79
C PHE A 325 -5.74 17.94 37.11
N GLU A 326 -6.11 18.12 38.38
CA GLU A 326 -6.92 19.26 38.85
C GLU A 326 -6.07 20.49 39.25
N ARG A 327 -4.74 20.38 39.28
CA ARG A 327 -3.79 21.48 39.53
C ARG A 327 -3.25 22.08 38.24
#